data_AF-A0A0L0BG77-F1
#
_entry.id   AF-A0A0L0BG77-F1
#
_cell.length_a   1.000
_cell.length_b   1.000
_cell.length_c   1.000
_cell.angle_alpha   90.00
_cell.angle_beta   90.00
_cell.angle_gamma   90.00
#
_symmetry.space_group_name_H-M   'P 1'
#
loop_
_entity.id
_entity.type
_entity.pdbx_description
1 polymer ?
#
loop_
_entity_poly.entity_id
_entity_poly.type
_entity_poly.pdbx_seq_one_letter_code
_entity_poly.pdbx_strand_id
1 'polypeptide(L)'
;MARTAHTAPSSTSSRKASKLSLKSTSGKVLASVALLGVAASVAGLGTYGSFTSTTSASENVTAGTVNVALGATGTAANRLSIASTGVVPGDSIQRVATLSNTGNQDFGGVTLATTNAAGSPSNKLTTDAVNGLQIAVDACSVPWTEAGTAPAYTYTCAGTITSVLSNRQIIIPDTPLTGLSSVTAGKTDNLRVTATLPVAADNTFQGLNSNVNFAFTATQRAATNR
;
A
#
# COMPACT_ATOMS: atom_id res chain seq x y z
N MET A 1 80.35 34.77 -64.08
CA MET A 1 78.93 35.20 -64.15
C MET A 1 78.12 33.99 -64.58
N ALA A 2 77.41 33.37 -63.62
CA ALA A 2 75.94 33.22 -63.59
C ALA A 2 75.39 32.23 -64.64
N ARG A 3 74.47 31.29 -64.42
CA ARG A 3 73.55 30.86 -63.34
C ARG A 3 72.96 29.55 -63.92
N THR A 4 73.06 28.41 -63.23
CA THR A 4 71.96 27.60 -62.66
C THR A 4 70.82 27.14 -63.60
N ALA A 5 70.37 25.89 -63.34
CA ALA A 5 69.08 25.24 -63.72
C ALA A 5 69.10 24.43 -65.03
N HIS A 6 68.41 23.30 -65.22
CA HIS A 6 67.70 22.34 -64.36
C HIS A 6 67.25 21.18 -65.31
N THR A 7 67.59 19.93 -64.96
CA THR A 7 66.78 18.68 -65.12
C THR A 7 66.50 17.98 -66.48
N ALA A 8 66.58 16.64 -66.39
CA ALA A 8 66.07 15.54 -67.25
C ALA A 8 66.95 15.07 -68.44
N PRO A 9 66.86 13.81 -68.96
CA PRO A 9 65.86 12.74 -68.73
C PRO A 9 66.46 11.29 -68.58
N SER A 10 65.76 10.29 -68.02
CA SER A 10 64.99 9.17 -68.64
C SER A 10 65.74 8.02 -69.37
N SER A 11 65.48 6.78 -68.89
CA SER A 11 65.37 5.48 -69.62
C SER A 11 66.63 4.94 -70.35
N THR A 12 66.89 3.64 -70.53
CA THR A 12 66.05 2.42 -70.51
C THR A 12 66.96 1.22 -70.22
N SER A 13 66.62 0.38 -69.23
CA SER A 13 67.14 -1.00 -69.16
C SER A 13 66.09 -1.92 -69.75
N SER A 14 66.46 -2.64 -70.81
CA SER A 14 65.71 -3.78 -71.35
C SER A 14 66.58 -5.02 -71.21
N ARG A 15 66.09 -5.98 -70.43
CA ARG A 15 66.05 -7.42 -70.72
C ARG A 15 65.41 -8.09 -69.50
N LYS A 16 64.12 -8.44 -69.61
CA LYS A 16 63.63 -9.81 -69.87
C LYS A 16 64.30 -10.82 -68.94
N ALA A 17 63.60 -11.26 -67.89
CA ALA A 17 62.67 -12.40 -67.93
C ALA A 17 63.43 -13.70 -68.24
N SER A 18 63.30 -14.77 -67.47
CA SER A 18 62.04 -15.35 -67.02
C SER A 18 62.28 -16.36 -65.91
N LYS A 19 61.33 -16.40 -64.98
CA LYS A 19 60.71 -17.58 -64.37
C LYS A 19 61.62 -18.73 -63.96
N LEU A 20 61.62 -19.02 -62.66
CA LEU A 20 61.37 -20.39 -62.19
C LEU A 20 60.29 -20.41 -61.12
N SER A 21 59.47 -21.43 -61.26
CA SER A 21 58.19 -21.67 -60.63
C SER A 21 58.36 -22.53 -59.38
N LEU A 22 57.79 -22.03 -58.27
CA LEU A 22 57.20 -22.71 -57.12
C LEU A 22 57.93 -23.92 -56.48
N LYS A 23 58.70 -23.62 -55.43
CA LYS A 23 58.69 -24.41 -54.17
C LYS A 23 59.01 -23.45 -53.01
N SER A 24 57.99 -22.76 -52.50
CA SER A 24 58.15 -21.71 -51.48
C SER A 24 58.38 -22.35 -50.11
N THR A 25 59.64 -22.57 -49.81
CA THR A 25 60.12 -23.05 -48.51
C THR A 25 60.20 -21.88 -47.55
N SER A 26 59.43 -21.95 -46.46
CA SER A 26 59.84 -21.69 -45.07
C SER A 26 61.22 -21.06 -44.89
N GLY A 27 61.38 -19.80 -45.26
CA GLY A 27 62.69 -19.17 -45.36
C GLY A 27 62.66 -17.66 -45.21
N LYS A 28 61.75 -17.15 -44.37
CA LYS A 28 61.68 -15.73 -43.95
C LYS A 28 60.71 -15.46 -42.79
N VAL A 29 60.58 -16.35 -41.80
CA VAL A 29 59.86 -16.04 -40.53
C VAL A 29 60.54 -16.63 -39.27
N LEU A 30 61.68 -17.30 -39.39
CA LEU A 30 62.25 -18.08 -38.27
C LEU A 30 63.77 -17.95 -38.11
N ALA A 31 64.31 -16.73 -38.18
CA ALA A 31 65.71 -16.49 -37.85
C ALA A 31 65.96 -15.11 -37.21
N SER A 32 65.19 -14.78 -36.16
CA SER A 32 65.57 -13.77 -35.15
C SER A 32 64.85 -14.03 -33.81
N VAL A 33 64.67 -15.30 -33.43
CA VAL A 33 64.36 -15.70 -32.05
C VAL A 33 65.67 -16.13 -31.42
N ALA A 34 66.45 -15.15 -30.98
CA ALA A 34 67.48 -15.32 -29.98
C ALA A 34 67.92 -13.93 -29.52
N LEU A 35 67.95 -13.76 -28.20
CA LEU A 35 68.62 -12.71 -27.45
C LEU A 35 67.83 -11.43 -27.13
N LEU A 36 67.40 -11.43 -25.86
CA LEU A 36 67.50 -10.32 -24.91
C LEU A 36 66.28 -9.39 -24.84
N GLY A 37 65.53 -9.56 -23.74
CA GLY A 37 64.85 -8.44 -23.12
C GLY A 37 65.85 -7.39 -22.65
N VAL A 38 65.44 -6.12 -22.71
CA VAL A 38 65.56 -5.07 -21.70
C VAL A 38 64.88 -3.83 -22.31
N ALA A 39 64.04 -3.20 -21.50
CA ALA A 39 63.09 -2.16 -21.88
C ALA A 39 63.72 -0.87 -22.44
N ALA A 40 63.11 -0.33 -23.49
CA ALA A 40 63.12 1.10 -23.79
C ALA A 40 61.67 1.52 -24.07
N SER A 41 61.10 2.17 -23.07
CA SER A 41 59.73 2.70 -22.99
C SER A 41 59.40 3.69 -24.11
N VAL A 42 58.41 3.37 -24.95
CA VAL A 42 57.68 4.35 -25.77
C VAL A 42 56.19 3.95 -25.83
N ALA A 43 55.38 4.78 -25.16
CA ALA A 43 53.92 4.97 -25.28
C ALA A 43 53.03 3.71 -25.38
N GLY A 44 52.57 3.25 -24.21
CA GLY A 44 51.62 2.14 -24.08
C GLY A 44 50.28 2.39 -24.78
N LEU A 45 50.00 1.62 -25.82
CA LEU A 45 48.66 1.34 -26.32
C LEU A 45 48.52 -0.19 -26.41
N GLY A 46 48.52 -0.84 -25.24
CA GLY A 46 48.22 -2.26 -25.14
C GLY A 46 46.80 -2.52 -25.62
N THR A 47 46.64 -3.32 -26.68
CA THR A 47 45.33 -3.83 -27.07
C THR A 47 44.96 -4.94 -26.08
N TYR A 48 44.44 -4.55 -24.92
CA TYR A 48 43.76 -5.44 -24.00
C TYR A 48 42.37 -5.74 -24.60
N GLY A 49 42.14 -6.98 -25.03
CA GLY A 49 40.79 -7.47 -25.29
C GLY A 49 40.04 -7.58 -23.97
N SER A 50 39.40 -6.51 -23.53
CA SER A 50 38.56 -6.53 -22.34
C SER A 50 37.18 -7.10 -22.69
N PHE A 51 36.96 -8.38 -22.40
CA PHE A 51 35.61 -8.95 -22.39
C PHE A 51 34.97 -8.63 -21.03
N THR A 52 34.30 -7.48 -20.96
CA THR A 52 33.48 -7.14 -19.80
C THR A 52 32.02 -7.40 -20.15
N SER A 53 31.41 -8.38 -19.50
CA SER A 53 29.95 -8.56 -19.49
C SER A 53 29.42 -8.01 -18.17
N THR A 54 28.57 -6.99 -18.24
CA THR A 54 27.89 -6.42 -17.08
C THR A 54 26.39 -6.67 -17.25
N THR A 55 25.78 -7.36 -16.29
CA THR A 55 24.33 -7.57 -16.26
C THR A 55 23.79 -6.82 -15.05
N SER A 56 22.92 -5.85 -15.26
CA SER A 56 22.28 -5.08 -14.19
C SER A 56 20.78 -5.33 -14.20
N ALA A 57 20.22 -5.69 -13.05
CA ALA A 57 18.80 -5.70 -12.78
C ALA A 57 18.51 -4.66 -11.70
N SER A 58 17.41 -3.93 -11.84
CA SER A 58 16.94 -2.96 -10.85
C SER A 58 15.50 -3.28 -10.48
N GLU A 59 15.24 -3.36 -9.18
CA GLU A 59 13.90 -3.57 -8.63
C GLU A 59 13.46 -2.31 -7.89
N ASN A 60 12.23 -1.86 -8.14
CA ASN A 60 11.62 -0.75 -7.41
C ASN A 60 10.70 -1.32 -6.32
N VAL A 61 11.09 -1.19 -5.05
CA VAL A 61 10.30 -1.66 -3.91
C VAL A 61 9.55 -0.49 -3.28
N THR A 62 8.22 -0.53 -3.30
CA THR A 62 7.35 0.41 -2.58
C THR A 62 6.75 -0.27 -1.35
N ALA A 63 6.87 0.37 -0.19
CA ALA A 63 6.29 -0.15 1.04
C ALA A 63 4.75 -0.11 1.04
N GLY A 64 4.14 -1.09 1.70
CA GLY A 64 2.70 -1.15 1.88
C GLY A 64 2.20 -0.18 2.96
N THR A 65 1.04 0.44 2.76
CA THR A 65 0.36 1.29 3.75
C THR A 65 -0.95 0.64 4.22
N VAL A 66 -1.17 0.66 5.53
CA VAL A 66 -2.42 0.22 6.20
C VAL A 66 -3.07 1.46 6.76
N ASN A 67 -4.23 1.86 6.23
CA ASN A 67 -4.93 3.05 6.72
C ASN A 67 -6.45 2.87 6.67
N VAL A 68 -7.05 2.69 7.85
CA VAL A 68 -8.50 2.67 8.03
C VAL A 68 -8.98 4.08 8.37
N ALA A 69 -9.96 4.57 7.62
CA ALA A 69 -10.50 5.90 7.76
C ALA A 69 -12.01 5.88 7.96
N LEU A 70 -12.50 6.84 8.75
CA LEU A 70 -13.93 7.15 8.84
C LEU A 70 -14.26 8.38 7.99
N GLY A 71 -15.50 8.47 7.54
CA GLY A 71 -16.04 9.69 6.95
C GLY A 71 -15.93 10.91 7.87
N ALA A 72 -16.04 12.11 7.29
CA ALA A 72 -15.94 13.36 8.02
C ALA A 72 -17.02 13.48 9.11
N THR A 73 -16.59 13.72 10.35
CA THR A 73 -17.47 13.87 11.51
C THR A 73 -18.52 14.96 11.30
N GLY A 74 -19.76 14.70 11.70
CA GLY A 74 -20.85 15.66 11.57
C GLY A 74 -21.42 15.74 10.14
N THR A 75 -21.08 14.79 9.26
CA THR A 75 -21.70 14.62 7.93
C THR A 75 -22.50 13.32 7.86
N ALA A 76 -23.26 13.09 6.78
CA ALA A 76 -23.96 11.82 6.56
C ALA A 76 -23.00 10.61 6.46
N ALA A 77 -21.70 10.86 6.27
CA ALA A 77 -20.67 9.83 6.28
C ALA A 77 -20.13 9.51 7.68
N ASN A 78 -20.45 10.31 8.72
CA ASN A 78 -20.08 10.00 10.11
C ASN A 78 -20.90 10.82 11.12
N ARG A 79 -21.78 10.13 11.83
CA ARG A 79 -22.68 10.67 12.87
C ARG A 79 -22.35 10.14 14.27
N LEU A 80 -21.27 9.38 14.44
CA LEU A 80 -20.97 8.70 15.72
C LEU A 80 -20.80 9.67 16.91
N SER A 81 -20.46 10.93 16.66
CA SER A 81 -20.30 11.96 17.69
C SER A 81 -21.62 12.64 18.11
N ILE A 82 -22.75 12.30 17.51
CA ILE A 82 -24.04 12.94 17.84
C ILE A 82 -24.63 12.32 19.11
N ALA A 83 -24.64 13.10 20.19
CA ALA A 83 -25.25 12.70 21.45
C ALA A 83 -26.74 12.36 21.29
N SER A 84 -27.23 11.47 22.14
CA SER A 84 -28.67 11.25 22.35
C SER A 84 -29.03 11.65 23.78
N THR A 85 -30.24 12.14 23.99
CA THR A 85 -30.74 12.58 25.29
C THR A 85 -32.14 12.02 25.53
N GLY A 86 -32.51 11.82 26.80
CA GLY A 86 -33.86 11.39 27.16
C GLY A 86 -34.21 9.96 26.72
N VAL A 87 -33.21 9.08 26.61
CA VAL A 87 -33.38 7.67 26.18
C VAL A 87 -34.17 6.91 27.25
N VAL A 88 -35.23 6.22 26.84
CA VAL A 88 -36.05 5.37 27.71
C VAL A 88 -35.94 3.88 27.32
N PRO A 89 -36.28 2.94 28.21
CA PRO A 89 -36.29 1.52 27.88
C PRO A 89 -37.14 1.23 26.63
N GLY A 90 -36.57 0.49 25.68
CA GLY A 90 -37.16 0.21 24.37
C GLY A 90 -36.65 1.11 23.23
N ASP A 91 -36.01 2.23 23.54
CA ASP A 91 -35.49 3.13 22.51
C ASP A 91 -34.28 2.53 21.77
N SER A 92 -34.21 2.86 20.48
CA SER A 92 -33.04 2.59 19.63
C SER A 92 -32.47 3.88 19.07
N ILE A 93 -31.15 4.03 19.16
CA ILE A 93 -30.38 5.17 18.66
C ILE A 93 -29.56 4.66 17.49
N GLN A 94 -29.80 5.21 16.30
CA GLN A 94 -29.03 4.86 15.11
C GLN A 94 -28.04 5.96 14.75
N ARG A 95 -26.82 5.57 14.39
CA ARG A 95 -25.77 6.44 13.84
C ARG A 95 -25.09 5.74 12.68
N VAL A 96 -24.62 6.50 11.70
CA VAL A 96 -23.89 5.95 10.56
C VAL A 96 -22.44 6.36 10.53
N ALA A 97 -21.60 5.54 9.91
CA ALA A 97 -20.24 5.87 9.55
C ALA A 97 -19.83 5.14 8.26
N THR A 98 -19.12 5.82 7.37
CA THR A 98 -18.46 5.19 6.22
C THR A 98 -17.05 4.78 6.65
N LEU A 99 -16.77 3.48 6.66
CA LEU A 99 -15.46 2.91 6.93
C LEU A 99 -14.73 2.66 5.60
N SER A 100 -13.48 3.09 5.48
CA SER A 100 -12.73 3.02 4.22
C SER A 100 -11.31 2.48 4.43
N ASN A 101 -10.84 1.62 3.53
CA ASN A 101 -9.41 1.32 3.40
C ASN A 101 -8.79 2.26 2.38
N THR A 102 -8.07 3.25 2.89
CA THR A 102 -7.39 4.28 2.08
C THR A 102 -5.90 3.99 1.91
N GLY A 103 -5.43 2.85 2.45
CA GLY A 103 -4.09 2.34 2.21
C GLY A 103 -3.98 1.64 0.86
N ASN A 104 -2.78 1.12 0.56
CA ASN A 104 -2.51 0.35 -0.65
C ASN A 104 -2.38 -1.18 -0.38
N GLN A 105 -2.61 -1.62 0.87
CA GLN A 105 -2.66 -3.03 1.23
C GLN A 105 -4.04 -3.43 1.73
N ASP A 106 -4.41 -4.69 1.47
CA ASP A 106 -5.54 -5.32 2.14
C ASP A 106 -5.25 -5.48 3.65
N PHE A 107 -6.30 -5.42 4.45
CA PHE A 107 -6.25 -5.64 5.88
C PHE A 107 -6.26 -7.14 6.21
N GLY A 108 -5.64 -7.50 7.34
CA GLY A 108 -5.83 -8.81 7.96
C GLY A 108 -7.21 -8.95 8.62
N GLY A 109 -7.81 -7.82 9.00
CA GLY A 109 -9.15 -7.70 9.56
C GLY A 109 -9.38 -6.31 10.13
N VAL A 110 -10.62 -6.05 10.56
CA VAL A 110 -10.98 -4.84 11.30
C VAL A 110 -11.66 -5.23 12.60
N THR A 111 -11.26 -4.61 13.71
CA THR A 111 -11.91 -4.73 15.01
C THR A 111 -12.61 -3.44 15.39
N LEU A 112 -13.66 -3.55 16.21
CA LEU A 112 -14.30 -2.45 16.90
C LEU A 112 -14.07 -2.61 18.41
N ALA A 113 -13.50 -1.57 19.02
CA ALA A 113 -13.52 -1.38 20.46
C ALA A 113 -14.45 -0.22 20.81
N THR A 114 -15.22 -0.38 21.88
CA THR A 114 -16.03 0.68 22.45
C THR A 114 -15.72 0.84 23.93
N THR A 115 -15.50 2.08 24.34
CA THR A 115 -15.09 2.42 25.71
C THR A 115 -15.89 3.61 26.22
N ASN A 116 -16.03 3.74 27.54
CA ASN A 116 -16.51 5.00 28.09
C ASN A 116 -15.50 6.11 27.72
N ALA A 117 -15.99 7.23 27.18
CA ALA A 117 -15.17 8.37 26.87
C ALA A 117 -14.51 8.92 28.15
N ALA A 118 -13.32 9.51 28.02
CA ALA A 118 -12.61 10.08 29.16
C ALA A 118 -13.48 11.09 29.91
N GLY A 119 -13.54 10.97 31.24
CA GLY A 119 -14.37 11.82 32.10
C GLY A 119 -15.87 11.49 32.11
N SER A 120 -16.31 10.47 31.35
CA SER A 120 -17.71 10.03 31.39
C SER A 120 -17.94 9.00 32.49
N PRO A 121 -19.11 9.04 33.16
CA PRO A 121 -19.41 8.08 34.23
C PRO A 121 -19.56 6.67 33.65
N SER A 122 -18.92 5.72 34.33
CA SER A 122 -19.19 4.29 34.16
C SER A 122 -20.35 3.91 35.08
N ASN A 123 -21.46 3.46 34.50
CA ASN A 123 -22.69 3.11 35.22
C ASN A 123 -23.44 2.00 34.49
N LYS A 124 -24.63 1.63 35.00
CA LYS A 124 -25.42 0.51 34.48
C LYS A 124 -25.70 0.57 32.98
N LEU A 125 -25.77 1.76 32.36
CA LEU A 125 -25.92 1.87 30.90
C LEU A 125 -24.79 1.16 30.14
N THR A 126 -23.58 1.12 30.71
CA THR A 126 -22.38 0.57 30.06
C THR A 126 -21.79 -0.64 30.78
N THR A 127 -22.17 -0.89 32.04
CA THR A 127 -21.64 -2.01 32.84
C THR A 127 -22.60 -3.19 32.99
N ASP A 128 -23.91 -2.99 32.78
CA ASP A 128 -24.87 -4.09 32.79
C ASP A 128 -24.91 -4.76 31.41
N ALA A 129 -24.42 -6.00 31.33
CA ALA A 129 -24.32 -6.73 30.08
C ALA A 129 -25.67 -7.11 29.45
N VAL A 130 -26.74 -7.18 30.24
CA VAL A 130 -28.05 -7.70 29.81
C VAL A 130 -29.06 -6.58 29.63
N ASN A 131 -29.18 -5.70 30.62
CA ASN A 131 -30.17 -4.62 30.63
C ASN A 131 -29.57 -3.25 30.33
N GLY A 132 -28.24 -3.14 30.25
CA GLY A 132 -27.56 -1.96 29.75
C GLY A 132 -27.69 -1.81 28.25
N LEU A 133 -27.12 -0.72 27.71
CA LEU A 133 -27.14 -0.45 26.28
C LEU A 133 -26.53 -1.63 25.52
N GLN A 134 -27.23 -2.04 24.47
CA GLN A 134 -26.80 -3.08 23.55
C GLN A 134 -26.42 -2.45 22.22
N ILE A 135 -25.36 -2.93 21.57
CA ILE A 135 -24.87 -2.48 20.28
C ILE A 135 -25.00 -3.59 19.25
N ALA A 136 -25.45 -3.21 18.05
CA ALA A 136 -25.30 -3.98 16.83
C ALA A 136 -24.76 -3.07 15.72
N VAL A 137 -24.07 -3.65 14.74
CA VAL A 137 -23.59 -2.92 13.57
C VAL A 137 -23.98 -3.70 12.31
N ASP A 138 -24.60 -2.97 11.39
CA ASP A 138 -24.96 -3.46 10.06
C ASP A 138 -24.21 -2.65 8.99
N ALA A 139 -23.91 -3.29 7.87
CA ALA A 139 -23.44 -2.62 6.65
C ALA A 139 -24.55 -2.63 5.59
N CYS A 140 -24.71 -1.53 4.88
CA CYS A 140 -25.51 -1.46 3.66
C CYS A 140 -24.59 -1.43 2.44
N SER A 141 -24.93 -2.16 1.39
CA SER A 141 -24.16 -2.20 0.14
C SER A 141 -24.11 -0.85 -0.60
N VAL A 142 -24.94 0.11 -0.21
CA VAL A 142 -24.97 1.51 -0.68
C VAL A 142 -25.05 2.46 0.51
N PRO A 143 -24.79 3.77 0.35
CA PRO A 143 -24.97 4.73 1.44
C PRO A 143 -26.37 4.68 2.04
N TRP A 144 -26.45 4.75 3.37
CA TRP A 144 -27.73 4.78 4.08
C TRP A 144 -28.49 6.07 3.75
N THR A 145 -29.79 5.95 3.52
CA THR A 145 -30.66 7.11 3.35
C THR A 145 -31.08 7.61 4.74
N GLU A 146 -30.56 8.78 5.11
CA GLU A 146 -30.84 9.46 6.38
C GLU A 146 -32.20 10.16 6.35
N ALA A 147 -32.96 10.03 7.43
CA ALA A 147 -34.20 10.76 7.69
C ALA A 147 -34.26 11.20 9.17
N GLY A 148 -35.19 12.11 9.48
CA GLY A 148 -35.32 12.71 10.81
C GLY A 148 -34.37 13.89 11.03
N THR A 149 -34.30 14.38 12.27
CA THR A 149 -33.48 15.54 12.67
C THR A 149 -32.73 15.22 13.95
N ALA A 150 -31.54 15.81 14.13
CA ALA A 150 -30.75 15.59 15.34
C ALA A 150 -31.57 15.82 16.62
N PRO A 151 -31.43 14.96 17.65
CA PRO A 151 -30.58 13.76 17.70
C PRO A 151 -31.24 12.46 17.19
N ALA A 152 -32.50 12.54 16.71
CA ALA A 152 -33.37 11.43 16.33
C ALA A 152 -33.28 11.12 14.82
N TYR A 153 -32.11 10.69 14.37
CA TYR A 153 -31.93 10.19 13.00
C TYR A 153 -32.40 8.75 12.84
N THR A 154 -32.90 8.44 11.65
CA THR A 154 -33.24 7.08 11.21
C THR A 154 -32.60 6.81 9.85
N TYR A 155 -32.32 5.53 9.58
CA TYR A 155 -31.59 5.13 8.37
C TYR A 155 -32.25 3.95 7.67
N THR A 156 -32.49 4.12 6.37
CA THR A 156 -33.01 3.06 5.49
C THR A 156 -31.95 2.65 4.46
N CYS A 157 -31.87 1.35 4.16
CA CYS A 157 -30.96 0.80 3.18
C CYS A 157 -31.76 0.44 1.92
N ALA A 158 -31.35 0.98 0.77
CA ALA A 158 -31.92 0.63 -0.53
C ALA A 158 -31.24 -0.60 -1.18
N GLY A 159 -30.16 -1.09 -0.57
CA GLY A 159 -29.38 -2.24 -1.03
C GLY A 159 -29.51 -3.45 -0.10
N THR A 160 -28.45 -4.25 -0.06
CA THR A 160 -28.37 -5.43 0.83
C THR A 160 -27.81 -5.03 2.18
N ILE A 161 -28.48 -5.48 3.25
CA ILE A 161 -28.00 -5.33 4.62
C ILE A 161 -27.23 -6.59 5.01
N THR A 162 -26.02 -6.41 5.54
CA THR A 162 -25.19 -7.47 6.12
C THR A 162 -24.95 -7.13 7.59
N SER A 163 -25.21 -8.07 8.51
CA SER A 163 -24.82 -7.90 9.90
C SER A 163 -23.31 -8.07 10.04
N VAL A 164 -22.62 -7.04 10.55
CA VAL A 164 -21.15 -7.05 10.71
C VAL A 164 -20.73 -7.21 12.17
N LEU A 165 -21.62 -6.84 13.10
CA LEU A 165 -21.54 -7.12 14.54
C LEU A 165 -22.93 -7.50 15.06
N SER A 166 -23.05 -8.72 15.59
CA SER A 166 -24.27 -9.18 16.26
C SER A 166 -24.56 -8.40 17.54
N ASN A 167 -25.85 -8.25 17.88
CA ASN A 167 -26.29 -7.56 19.10
C ASN A 167 -25.61 -8.10 20.37
N ARG A 168 -25.04 -7.20 21.18
CA ARG A 168 -24.33 -7.49 22.44
C ARG A 168 -24.18 -6.24 23.30
N GLN A 169 -23.63 -6.35 24.51
CA GLN A 169 -23.38 -5.19 25.38
C GLN A 169 -22.57 -4.08 24.69
N ILE A 170 -22.83 -2.82 25.03
CA ILE A 170 -22.26 -1.67 24.33
C ILE A 170 -20.74 -1.52 24.50
N ILE A 171 -20.14 -1.96 25.60
CA ILE A 171 -18.69 -1.90 25.84
C ILE A 171 -18.06 -3.23 25.42
N ILE A 172 -17.26 -3.19 24.36
CA ILE A 172 -16.59 -4.38 23.80
C ILE A 172 -15.09 -4.11 23.59
N PRO A 173 -14.22 -5.08 23.92
CA PRO A 173 -12.81 -5.00 23.57
C PRO A 173 -12.58 -5.55 22.16
N ASP A 174 -11.86 -4.79 21.31
CA ASP A 174 -11.32 -5.17 20.00
C ASP A 174 -12.04 -6.32 19.29
N THR A 175 -13.36 -6.21 19.15
CA THR A 175 -14.19 -7.30 18.65
C THR A 175 -14.13 -7.32 17.13
N PRO A 176 -13.81 -8.45 16.48
CA PRO A 176 -13.76 -8.53 15.02
C PRO A 176 -15.09 -8.17 14.37
N LEU A 177 -15.02 -7.32 13.35
CA LEU A 177 -16.13 -7.06 12.44
C LEU A 177 -16.00 -8.00 11.23
N THR A 178 -17.11 -8.61 10.84
CA THR A 178 -17.14 -9.61 9.77
C THR A 178 -17.89 -9.09 8.54
N GLY A 179 -17.63 -9.66 7.36
CA GLY A 179 -18.36 -9.32 6.13
C GLY A 179 -18.08 -7.92 5.57
N LEU A 180 -17.00 -7.26 6.02
CA LEU A 180 -16.59 -5.95 5.54
C LEU A 180 -15.93 -6.02 4.17
N SER A 181 -16.36 -5.17 3.24
CA SER A 181 -15.71 -4.99 1.94
C SER A 181 -14.42 -4.17 2.06
N SER A 182 -14.33 -3.29 3.06
CA SER A 182 -13.17 -2.44 3.33
C SER A 182 -11.94 -3.20 3.81
N VAL A 183 -12.00 -4.54 3.96
CA VAL A 183 -10.78 -5.34 4.14
C VAL A 183 -9.90 -5.28 2.89
N THR A 184 -10.49 -5.03 1.71
CA THR A 184 -9.74 -4.84 0.46
C THR A 184 -9.36 -3.37 0.25
N ALA A 185 -8.15 -3.12 -0.23
CA ALA A 185 -7.68 -1.76 -0.51
C ALA A 185 -8.61 -1.00 -1.47
N GLY A 186 -8.89 0.28 -1.15
CA GLY A 186 -9.75 1.15 -1.95
C GLY A 186 -11.25 0.87 -1.83
N LYS A 187 -11.68 -0.07 -0.97
CA LYS A 187 -13.09 -0.36 -0.71
C LYS A 187 -13.60 0.32 0.55
N THR A 188 -14.92 0.45 0.63
CA THR A 188 -15.63 1.10 1.73
C THR A 188 -16.84 0.28 2.16
N ASP A 189 -17.26 0.46 3.42
CA ASP A 189 -18.51 -0.07 3.96
C ASP A 189 -19.35 1.06 4.54
N ASN A 190 -20.66 1.04 4.28
CA ASN A 190 -21.61 2.00 4.83
C ASN A 190 -22.22 1.42 6.10
N LEU A 191 -21.66 1.74 7.26
CA LEU A 191 -22.05 1.16 8.53
C LEU A 191 -23.20 1.95 9.18
N ARG A 192 -24.12 1.23 9.81
CA ARG A 192 -25.10 1.74 10.76
C ARG A 192 -24.85 1.05 12.10
N VAL A 193 -24.50 1.85 13.10
CA VAL A 193 -24.42 1.46 14.50
C VAL A 193 -25.77 1.70 15.14
N THR A 194 -26.34 0.68 15.78
CA THR A 194 -27.59 0.78 16.53
C THR A 194 -27.31 0.48 17.99
N ALA A 195 -27.54 1.47 18.85
CA ALA A 195 -27.53 1.29 20.30
C ALA A 195 -28.97 1.21 20.83
N THR A 196 -29.31 0.17 21.57
CA THR A 196 -30.66 -0.07 22.09
C THR A 196 -30.62 -0.15 23.61
N LEU A 197 -31.52 0.56 24.30
CA LEU A 197 -31.75 0.32 25.73
C LEU A 197 -32.84 -0.76 25.86
N PRO A 198 -32.56 -1.96 26.41
CA PRO A 198 -33.55 -3.02 26.53
C PRO A 198 -34.79 -2.61 27.31
N VAL A 199 -35.95 -3.14 26.94
CA VAL A 199 -37.23 -2.92 27.66
C VAL A 199 -37.22 -3.40 29.11
N ALA A 200 -36.29 -4.29 29.45
CA ALA A 200 -36.10 -4.81 30.81
C ALA A 200 -35.27 -3.89 31.72
N ALA A 201 -34.74 -2.77 31.19
CA ALA A 201 -34.10 -1.75 32.00
C ALA A 201 -35.10 -1.11 32.98
N ASP A 202 -34.85 -1.25 34.28
CA ASP A 202 -35.72 -0.79 35.35
C ASP A 202 -35.48 0.68 35.74
N ASN A 203 -36.17 1.17 36.78
CA ASN A 203 -36.05 2.55 37.26
C ASN A 203 -34.64 2.91 37.77
N THR A 204 -33.74 1.94 38.00
CA THR A 204 -32.35 2.25 38.39
C THR A 204 -31.50 2.79 37.23
N PHE A 205 -32.01 2.74 36.00
CA PHE A 205 -31.40 3.37 34.83
C PHE A 205 -31.82 4.84 34.65
N GLN A 206 -32.83 5.31 35.39
CA GLN A 206 -33.37 6.65 35.23
C GLN A 206 -32.32 7.73 35.54
N GLY A 207 -32.20 8.72 34.66
CA GLY A 207 -31.28 9.85 34.83
C GLY A 207 -29.80 9.53 34.58
N LEU A 208 -29.45 8.27 34.30
CA LEU A 208 -28.09 7.91 33.91
C LEU A 208 -27.75 8.51 32.54
N ASN A 209 -26.49 8.86 32.38
CA ASN A 209 -25.90 9.23 31.10
C ASN A 209 -24.55 8.53 30.95
N SER A 210 -24.08 8.33 29.72
CA SER A 210 -22.70 7.96 29.45
C SER A 210 -22.35 8.38 28.03
N ASN A 211 -21.06 8.58 27.77
CA ASN A 211 -20.54 8.82 26.43
C ASN A 211 -19.64 7.63 26.06
N VAL A 212 -19.83 7.10 24.86
CA VAL A 212 -19.13 5.92 24.35
C VAL A 212 -18.28 6.34 23.17
N ASN A 213 -16.99 6.04 23.24
CA ASN A 213 -16.06 6.18 22.14
C ASN A 213 -16.07 4.92 21.27
N PHE A 214 -15.91 5.09 19.95
CA PHE A 214 -15.84 4.01 18.97
C PHE A 214 -14.46 4.04 18.30
N ALA A 215 -13.70 2.96 18.43
CA ALA A 215 -12.38 2.82 17.83
C ALA A 215 -12.39 1.65 16.83
N PHE A 216 -12.15 1.96 15.56
CA PHE A 216 -11.98 0.98 14.51
C PHE A 216 -10.49 0.78 14.25
N THR A 217 -10.01 -0.45 14.39
CA THR A 217 -8.60 -0.78 14.21
C THR A 217 -8.46 -1.79 13.08
N ALA A 218 -7.67 -1.46 12.06
CA ALA A 218 -7.31 -2.40 10.99
C ALA A 218 -5.94 -3.00 11.25
N THR A 219 -5.79 -4.30 10.99
CA THR A 219 -4.50 -5.00 11.07
C THR A 219 -3.88 -5.16 9.68
N GLN A 220 -2.56 -5.27 9.63
CA GLN A 220 -1.86 -5.62 8.39
C GLN A 220 -2.15 -7.09 8.02
N ARG A 221 -2.29 -7.38 6.72
CA ARG A 221 -2.32 -8.77 6.22
C ARG A 221 -1.02 -9.51 6.52
N ALA A 222 -1.08 -10.84 6.50
CA ALA A 222 0.13 -11.66 6.57
C ALA A 222 1.08 -11.38 5.38
N ALA A 223 2.39 -11.52 5.63
CA ALA A 223 3.41 -11.38 4.61
C ALA A 223 3.30 -12.49 3.56
N THR A 224 3.62 -12.15 2.31
CA THR A 224 3.67 -13.09 1.18
C THR A 224 4.90 -12.82 0.34
N ASN A 225 5.47 -13.88 -0.24
CA ASN A 225 6.54 -13.72 -1.24
C ASN A 225 6.02 -12.95 -2.46
N ARG A 226 6.84 -12.09 -3.05
CA ARG A 226 6.54 -11.30 -4.24
C ARG A 226 7.70 -11.33 -5.21
#